data_AF-A0A4D6MSS8-F1
#
_entry.id   AF-A0A4D6MSS8-F1
#
_cell.length_a   1.000
_cell.length_b   1.000
_cell.length_c   1.000
_cell.angle_alpha   90.00
_cell.angle_beta   90.00
_cell.angle_gamma   90.00
#
_symmetry.space_group_name_H-M   'P 1'
#
loop_
_entity.id
_entity.type
_entity.pdbx_description
1 polymer ?
#
loop_
_entity_poly.entity_id
_entity_poly.type
_entity_poly.pdbx_seq_one_letter_code
_entity_poly.pdbx_strand_id
1 'polypeptide(L)'
;MDKMLEHKSTIEPTVSGEIESPVTVASVEFIDPRQPVAVIPILRAGLALAEHASSILPATKTYHLGISRNKETLQPAIYLNKLPEKFADGCKIFVVDPI
;
A
#
# COMPACT_ATOMS: atom_id res chain seq x y z
N MET A 1 -12.41 -25.09 -17.88
CA MET A 1 -11.49 -24.01 -18.31
C MET A 1 -11.83 -22.68 -17.62
N ASP A 2 -12.57 -22.70 -16.50
CA ASP A 2 -13.17 -21.49 -15.88
C ASP A 2 -12.75 -21.28 -14.41
N LYS A 3 -11.61 -21.87 -14.00
CA LYS A 3 -11.15 -21.84 -12.61
C LYS A 3 -9.74 -21.27 -12.43
N MET A 4 -9.20 -20.60 -13.45
CA MET A 4 -7.86 -19.99 -13.44
C MET A 4 -7.85 -18.46 -13.35
N LEU A 5 -9.01 -17.78 -13.37
CA LEU A 5 -9.05 -16.31 -13.27
C LEU A 5 -9.35 -15.77 -11.86
N GLU A 6 -9.70 -16.63 -10.91
CA GLU A 6 -10.11 -16.19 -9.56
C GLU A 6 -8.92 -16.15 -8.59
N HIS A 7 -7.81 -15.54 -9.03
CA HIS A 7 -6.75 -15.13 -8.12
C HIS A 7 -6.97 -13.66 -7.75
N LYS A 8 -8.12 -13.35 -7.13
CA LYS A 8 -8.34 -12.04 -6.50
C LYS A 8 -7.34 -11.94 -5.35
N SER A 9 -6.17 -11.40 -5.66
CA SER A 9 -5.14 -11.18 -4.67
C SER A 9 -5.72 -10.21 -3.64
N THR A 10 -5.87 -10.67 -2.40
CA THR A 10 -6.51 -9.91 -1.30
C THR A 10 -5.78 -8.60 -0.98
N ILE A 11 -4.63 -8.36 -1.60
CA ILE A 11 -3.74 -7.22 -1.44
C ILE A 11 -4.16 -5.99 -2.27
N GLU A 12 -4.88 -6.17 -3.38
CA GLU A 12 -5.27 -5.06 -4.26
C GLU A 12 -6.51 -4.32 -3.72
N PRO A 13 -6.46 -2.99 -3.54
CA PRO A 13 -7.59 -2.21 -3.03
C PRO A 13 -8.57 -1.89 -4.17
N THR A 14 -9.10 -2.91 -4.84
CA THR A 14 -9.95 -2.75 -6.02
C THR A 14 -11.40 -3.16 -5.78
N VAL A 15 -12.30 -2.50 -6.51
CA VAL A 15 -13.73 -2.84 -6.58
C VAL A 15 -14.18 -2.90 -8.03
N SER A 16 -15.11 -3.81 -8.29
CA SER A 16 -15.76 -3.93 -9.60
C SER A 16 -16.92 -2.93 -9.69
N GLY A 17 -17.14 -2.37 -10.86
CA GLY A 17 -18.31 -1.55 -11.16
C GLY A 17 -18.49 -1.34 -12.65
N GLU A 18 -19.38 -0.43 -13.01
CA GLU A 18 -19.72 -0.11 -14.39
C GLU A 18 -19.43 1.36 -14.68
N ILE A 19 -18.91 1.63 -15.87
CA ILE A 19 -18.73 2.99 -16.39
C ILE A 19 -19.45 3.14 -17.73
N GLU A 20 -19.89 4.36 -18.01
CA GLU A 20 -20.36 4.73 -19.35
C GLU A 20 -19.16 5.13 -20.20
N SER A 21 -18.82 4.29 -21.19
CA SER A 21 -17.82 4.67 -22.20
C SER A 21 -18.50 5.37 -23.37
N PRO A 22 -17.76 6.06 -24.26
CA PRO A 22 -18.33 6.70 -25.45
C PRO A 22 -19.10 5.76 -26.39
N VAL A 23 -18.90 4.44 -26.28
CA VAL A 23 -19.52 3.43 -27.15
C VAL A 23 -20.62 2.66 -26.44
N THR A 24 -20.38 2.22 -25.20
CA THR A 24 -21.34 1.41 -24.43
C THR A 24 -20.96 1.35 -22.94
N VAL A 25 -21.86 0.83 -22.11
CA VAL A 25 -21.56 0.54 -20.70
C VAL A 25 -20.56 -0.61 -20.62
N ALA A 26 -19.51 -0.43 -19.84
CA ALA A 26 -18.44 -1.41 -19.66
C ALA A 26 -18.25 -1.74 -18.18
N SER A 27 -18.14 -3.04 -17.89
CA SER A 27 -17.70 -3.52 -16.57
C SER A 27 -16.19 -3.30 -16.44
N VAL A 28 -15.78 -2.66 -15.34
CA VAL A 28 -14.40 -2.31 -15.06
C VAL A 28 -14.05 -2.61 -13.60
N GLU A 29 -12.75 -2.62 -13.32
CA GLU A 29 -12.22 -2.66 -11.98
C GLU A 29 -11.44 -1.36 -11.72
N PHE A 30 -11.67 -0.74 -10.57
CA PHE A 30 -11.03 0.51 -10.19
C PHE A 30 -10.55 0.44 -8.74
N ILE A 31 -9.57 1.29 -8.41
CA ILE A 31 -9.07 1.44 -7.04
C ILE A 31 -10.21 2.01 -6.18
N ASP A 32 -10.58 1.32 -5.10
CA ASP A 32 -11.63 1.79 -4.19
C ASP A 32 -11.13 3.04 -3.44
N PRO A 33 -11.70 4.23 -3.71
CA PRO A 33 -11.26 5.45 -3.05
C PRO A 33 -11.63 5.51 -1.57
N ARG A 34 -12.51 4.62 -1.10
CA ARG A 34 -12.95 4.54 0.30
C ARG A 34 -12.06 3.63 1.14
N GLN A 35 -11.30 2.76 0.49
CA GLN A 35 -10.43 1.80 1.15
C GLN A 35 -9.18 2.53 1.68
N PRO A 36 -9.00 2.69 3.01
CA PRO A 36 -7.81 3.34 3.53
C PRO A 36 -6.56 2.57 3.18
N VAL A 37 -5.51 3.30 2.78
CA VAL A 37 -4.20 2.75 2.46
C VAL A 37 -3.13 3.46 3.30
N ALA A 38 -2.21 2.70 3.89
CA ALA A 38 -1.06 3.22 4.62
C ALA A 38 0.22 2.82 3.89
N VAL A 39 1.10 3.78 3.63
CA VAL A 39 2.42 3.55 3.05
C VAL A 39 3.48 3.80 4.11
N ILE A 40 4.33 2.81 4.36
CA ILE A 40 5.35 2.81 5.42
C ILE A 40 6.72 2.61 4.78
N PRO A 41 7.40 3.67 4.32
CA PRO A 41 8.80 3.60 3.96
C PRO A 41 9.68 3.15 5.13
N ILE A 42 10.53 2.15 4.86
CA ILE A 42 11.70 1.86 5.68
C ILE A 42 12.78 2.88 5.33
N LEU A 43 13.20 3.65 6.32
CA LEU A 43 14.18 4.71 6.11
C LEU A 43 15.59 4.13 5.90
N ARG A 44 16.40 4.70 5.01
CA ARG A 44 16.13 5.90 4.19
C ARG A 44 15.61 5.61 2.79
N ALA A 45 15.98 4.47 2.23
CA ALA A 45 15.78 4.17 0.81
C ALA A 45 14.29 4.06 0.43
N GLY A 46 13.44 3.58 1.34
CA GLY A 46 11.99 3.54 1.19
C GLY A 46 11.34 4.87 0.83
N LEU A 47 11.95 6.01 1.17
CA LEU A 47 11.38 7.33 0.87
C LEU A 47 11.19 7.56 -0.64
N ALA A 48 12.11 7.06 -1.47
CA ALA A 48 12.00 7.21 -2.93
C ALA A 48 10.76 6.49 -3.50
N LEU A 49 10.34 5.38 -2.88
CA LEU A 49 9.13 4.66 -3.26
C LEU A 49 7.86 5.33 -2.72
N ALA A 50 7.94 5.97 -1.56
CA ALA A 50 6.80 6.64 -0.93
C ALA A 50 6.47 8.01 -1.56
N GLU A 51 7.44 8.69 -2.17
CA GLU A 51 7.31 10.05 -2.72
C GLU A 51 6.14 10.19 -3.72
N HIS A 52 5.90 9.15 -4.53
CA HIS A 52 4.88 9.15 -5.58
C HIS A 52 3.63 8.34 -5.21
N ALA A 53 3.54 7.82 -3.99
CA ALA A 53 2.43 6.93 -3.64
C ALA A 53 1.07 7.64 -3.69
N SER A 54 1.01 8.90 -3.29
CA SER A 54 -0.23 9.71 -3.26
C SER A 54 -0.73 10.12 -4.65
N SER A 55 0.11 10.07 -5.70
CA SER A 55 -0.34 10.36 -7.07
C SER A 55 -1.10 9.19 -7.69
N ILE A 56 -0.93 7.99 -7.14
CA ILE A 56 -1.52 6.74 -7.66
C ILE A 56 -2.67 6.28 -6.75
N LEU A 57 -2.52 6.46 -5.43
CA LEU A 57 -3.44 5.90 -4.44
C LEU A 57 -4.26 7.02 -3.77
N PRO A 58 -5.61 6.98 -3.87
CA PRO A 58 -6.48 8.11 -3.51
C PRO A 58 -6.65 8.37 -2.00
N ALA A 59 -6.47 7.35 -1.14
CA ALA A 59 -6.71 7.43 0.30
C ALA A 59 -5.49 7.05 1.14
N THR A 60 -4.32 7.60 0.80
CA THR A 60 -3.05 7.24 1.45
C THR A 60 -2.73 8.07 2.68
N LYS A 61 -2.29 7.40 3.75
CA LYS A 61 -1.50 8.01 4.84
C LYS A 61 -0.07 7.47 4.82
N THR A 62 0.91 8.35 4.95
CA THR A 62 2.32 7.95 5.01
C THR A 62 2.83 7.94 6.45
N TYR A 63 3.38 6.82 6.89
CA TYR A 63 4.07 6.67 8.17
C TYR A 63 5.54 6.33 7.94
N HIS A 64 6.38 6.44 8.96
CA HIS A 64 7.82 6.25 8.78
C HIS A 64 8.36 5.27 9.83
N LEU A 65 9.14 4.29 9.35
CA LEU A 65 9.86 3.33 10.18
C LEU A 65 11.35 3.44 9.89
N GLY A 66 12.15 3.69 10.92
CA GLY A 66 13.60 3.76 10.83
C GLY A 66 14.24 2.55 11.47
N ILE A 67 14.99 1.78 10.69
CA ILE A 67 15.69 0.58 11.14
C ILE A 67 17.18 0.76 10.83
N SER A 68 18.03 0.40 11.78
CA SER A 68 19.48 0.36 11.60
C SER A 68 20.05 -0.91 12.18
N ARG A 69 21.23 -1.34 11.71
CA ARG A 69 21.90 -2.52 12.24
C ARG A 69 22.60 -2.16 13.56
N ASN A 70 22.23 -2.84 14.64
CA ASN A 70 22.96 -2.74 15.90
C ASN A 70 24.43 -3.18 15.68
N LYS A 71 25.38 -2.39 16.17
CA LYS A 71 26.82 -2.61 15.90
C LYS A 71 27.41 -3.83 16.63
N GLU A 72 26.80 -4.24 17.74
CA GLU A 72 27.29 -5.33 18.60
C GLU A 72 26.59 -6.65 18.26
N THR A 73 25.26 -6.62 18.14
CA THR A 73 24.45 -7.84 17.92
C THR A 73 24.24 -8.17 16.45
N LEU A 74 24.53 -7.21 15.56
CA LEU A 74 24.24 -7.25 14.12
C LEU A 74 22.75 -7.41 13.79
N GLN A 75 21.86 -7.29 14.77
CA GLN A 75 20.41 -7.39 14.57
C GLN A 75 19.79 -6.05 14.16
N PRO A 76 18.62 -6.08 13.49
CA PRO A 76 17.84 -4.87 13.23
C PRO A 76 17.40 -4.20 14.53
N ALA A 77 17.63 -2.90 14.64
CA ALA A 77 17.20 -2.06 15.75
C ALA A 77 16.39 -0.88 15.23
N ILE A 78 15.19 -0.70 15.77
CA ILE A 78 14.30 0.41 15.43
C ILE A 78 14.82 1.68 16.11
N TYR A 79 15.18 2.69 15.31
CA TYR A 79 15.57 4.00 15.80
C TYR A 79 14.47 5.06 15.63
N LEU A 80 13.47 4.79 14.79
CA LEU A 80 12.31 5.66 14.61
C LEU A 80 11.06 4.80 14.40
N ASN A 81 10.04 5.04 15.21
CA ASN A 81 8.72 4.45 15.02
C ASN A 81 7.67 5.58 15.04
N LYS A 82 7.16 5.96 13.87
CA LYS A 82 6.03 6.90 13.74
C LYS A 82 4.75 6.19 13.29
N LEU A 83 4.61 4.91 13.61
CA LEU A 83 3.38 4.16 13.35
C LEU A 83 2.30 4.56 14.36
N PRO A 84 1.01 4.57 13.99
CA PRO A 84 -0.06 4.76 14.94
C PRO A 84 -0.18 3.53 15.85
N GLU A 85 -0.76 3.70 17.05
CA GLU A 85 -1.06 2.56 17.94
C GLU A 85 -2.06 1.58 17.32
N LYS A 86 -2.99 2.10 16.50
CA LYS A 86 -3.97 1.31 15.75
C LYS A 86 -4.16 1.90 14.36
N PHE A 87 -4.18 1.04 13.35
CA PHE A 87 -4.61 1.41 11.99
C PHE A 87 -6.13 1.41 11.88
N ALA A 88 -6.66 2.18 10.93
CA ALA A 88 -8.09 2.13 10.62
C ALA A 88 -8.50 0.70 10.22
N ASP A 89 -9.71 0.29 10.59
CA ASP A 89 -10.19 -1.05 10.26
C ASP A 89 -10.23 -1.24 8.74
N GLY A 90 -9.77 -2.40 8.28
CA GLY A 90 -9.64 -2.72 6.85
C GLY A 90 -8.48 -2.04 6.13
N CYS A 91 -7.67 -1.18 6.78
CA CYS A 91 -6.56 -0.47 6.13
C CYS A 91 -5.54 -1.42 5.47
N LYS A 92 -5.22 -1.17 4.20
CA LYS A 92 -4.17 -1.89 3.47
C LYS A 92 -2.82 -1.23 3.75
N ILE A 93 -1.83 -2.03 4.14
CA ILE A 93 -0.52 -1.52 4.57
C ILE A 93 0.54 -1.95 3.57
N PHE A 94 1.21 -0.97 2.95
CA PHE A 94 2.37 -1.16 2.09
C PHE A 94 3.63 -0.76 2.86
N VAL A 95 4.43 -1.75 3.28
CA VAL A 95 5.78 -1.51 3.78
C VAL A 95 6.72 -1.51 2.58
N VAL A 96 7.45 -0.42 2.38
CA VAL A 96 8.26 -0.23 1.16
C VAL A 96 9.72 0.01 1.48
N ASP A 97 10.59 -0.76 0.83
CA ASP A 97 12.05 -0.64 0.88
C ASP A 97 12.61 -1.11 -0.47
N PRO A 98 13.46 -0.33 -1.17
CA PRO A 98 14.01 -0.72 -2.47
C PRO A 98 14.84 -2.00 -2.44
N ILE A 99 15.64 -2.24 -1.39
CA ILE A 99 16.58 -3.37 -1.26
C ILE A 99 16.85 -3.70 0.20
#